data_AF-A0A559RBP1-F1
#
_entry.id   AF-A0A559RBP1-F1
#
_cell.length_a   1.000
_cell.length_b   1.000
_cell.length_c   1.000
_cell.angle_alpha   90.00
_cell.angle_beta   90.00
_cell.angle_gamma   90.00
#
_symmetry.space_group_name_H-M   'P 1'
#
loop_
_entity.id
_entity.type
_entity.pdbx_description
1 polymer ?
#
loop_
_entity_poly.entity_id
_entity_poly.type
_entity_poly.pdbx_seq_one_letter_code
_entity_poly.pdbx_strand_id
1 'polypeptide(L)'
;MNYFKTYNHFYIKSYAIAKRMVINEMKKEKLKKRPFTTVHNKICKFLYDYYSIKYTEDLKTRQHQSFKLFCDRHLYYDGDNDVVITLVLEDEVLNAFNKEDKSSYVKFVSDLAIESSLKEAQRHFKNYKDYYELIYDLDMYDNFYFEDFESITFTSSNEYKSMIDIKHPYLKQEREASLNSSTMDVEKGSTLLEEVSEKHNIYLNLINNFEDDEKYLLINIFNSLPPDSLKRTDFLKLIRIVGTFQDLTIFYKNPKSVTPYAKVSKGIDYYSGKRKLDIIDRTLVKMEPFQIDAINHQLSKMKSQVNK
;
A
#
# COMPACT_ATOMS: atom_id res chain seq x y z
N MET A 1 -17.70 27.50 17.83
CA MET A 1 -18.37 26.17 17.77
C MET A 1 -17.37 25.26 17.09
N ASN A 2 -17.04 24.10 17.66
CA ASN A 2 -16.05 23.22 17.03
C ASN A 2 -16.78 22.30 16.03
N TYR A 3 -16.69 22.64 14.73
CA TYR A 3 -17.39 21.90 13.67
C TYR A 3 -16.79 20.51 13.42
N PHE A 4 -15.49 20.35 13.68
CA PHE A 4 -14.84 19.03 13.65
C PHE A 4 -15.46 18.05 14.66
N LYS A 5 -15.77 18.50 15.89
CA LYS A 5 -16.46 17.66 16.88
C LYS A 5 -17.83 17.20 16.40
N THR A 6 -18.60 18.09 15.75
CA THR A 6 -19.88 17.73 15.13
C THR A 6 -19.67 16.70 14.02
N TYR A 7 -18.73 16.97 13.11
CA TYR A 7 -18.41 16.07 12.01
C TYR A 7 -18.04 14.68 12.54
N ASN A 8 -17.07 14.61 13.44
CA ASN A 8 -16.57 13.35 13.98
C ASN A 8 -17.67 12.56 14.73
N HIS A 9 -18.53 13.24 15.50
CA HIS A 9 -19.66 12.62 16.16
C HIS A 9 -20.59 11.91 15.17
N PHE A 10 -21.01 12.60 14.11
CA PHE A 10 -21.91 12.03 13.11
C PHE A 10 -21.19 10.99 12.24
N TYR A 11 -19.91 11.16 11.94
CA TYR A 11 -19.12 10.21 11.18
C TYR A 11 -19.02 8.86 11.91
N ILE A 12 -18.57 8.84 13.16
CA ILE A 12 -18.45 7.63 13.98
C ILE A 12 -19.83 6.97 14.18
N LYS A 13 -20.86 7.76 14.46
CA LYS A 13 -22.22 7.23 14.67
C LYS A 13 -22.77 6.57 13.41
N SER A 14 -22.59 7.20 12.25
CA SER A 14 -23.05 6.67 10.96
C SER A 14 -22.31 5.40 10.59
N TYR A 15 -21.02 5.35 10.89
CA TYR A 15 -20.17 4.20 10.66
C TYR A 15 -20.62 2.98 11.50
N ALA A 16 -20.91 3.20 12.79
CA ALA A 16 -21.44 2.16 13.67
C ALA A 16 -22.82 1.65 13.21
N ILE A 17 -23.67 2.54 12.72
CA ILE A 17 -24.99 2.18 12.14
C ILE A 17 -24.79 1.34 10.87
N ALA A 18 -23.91 1.77 9.97
CA ALA A 18 -23.60 1.06 8.73
C ALA A 18 -23.07 -0.35 9.03
N LYS A 19 -22.12 -0.49 9.97
CA LYS A 19 -21.58 -1.79 10.40
C LYS A 19 -22.70 -2.73 10.87
N ARG A 20 -23.58 -2.25 11.77
CA ARG A 20 -24.71 -3.05 12.28
C ARG A 20 -25.66 -3.46 11.16
N MET A 21 -25.96 -2.55 10.24
CA MET A 21 -26.85 -2.82 9.11
C MET A 21 -26.27 -3.90 8.19
N VAL A 22 -24.99 -3.79 7.84
CA VAL A 22 -24.31 -4.77 6.98
C VAL A 22 -24.29 -6.15 7.65
N ILE A 23 -23.88 -6.24 8.92
CA ILE A 23 -23.86 -7.50 9.67
C ILE A 23 -25.26 -8.12 9.74
N ASN A 24 -26.29 -7.32 10.03
CA ASN A 24 -27.67 -7.83 10.12
C ASN A 24 -28.15 -8.37 8.77
N GLU A 25 -27.86 -7.68 7.67
CA GLU A 25 -28.23 -8.15 6.34
C GLU A 25 -27.43 -9.40 5.93
N MET A 26 -26.15 -9.48 6.29
CA MET A 26 -25.34 -10.70 6.13
C MET A 26 -25.98 -11.88 6.88
N LYS A 27 -26.26 -11.73 8.18
CA LYS A 27 -26.91 -12.79 9.00
C LYS A 27 -28.24 -13.24 8.40
N LYS A 28 -29.07 -12.29 8.00
CA LYS A 28 -30.38 -12.55 7.38
C LYS A 28 -30.27 -13.31 6.06
N GLU A 29 -29.35 -12.95 5.18
CA GLU A 29 -29.18 -13.62 3.89
C GLU A 29 -28.45 -14.98 4.04
N LYS A 30 -27.61 -15.13 5.07
CA LYS A 30 -27.01 -16.41 5.47
C LYS A 30 -28.05 -17.44 5.87
N LEU A 31 -29.07 -17.03 6.66
CA LEU A 31 -30.21 -17.89 7.01
C LEU A 31 -30.97 -18.39 5.76
N LYS A 32 -30.97 -17.61 4.68
CA LYS A 32 -31.56 -17.97 3.37
C LYS A 32 -30.60 -18.74 2.47
N LYS A 33 -29.42 -19.12 2.97
CA LYS A 33 -28.35 -19.81 2.22
C LYS A 33 -27.95 -19.09 0.94
N ARG A 34 -27.96 -17.74 0.94
CA ARG A 34 -27.52 -16.98 -0.23
C ARG A 34 -26.00 -17.02 -0.39
N PRO A 35 -25.47 -17.11 -1.63
CA PRO A 35 -24.04 -16.93 -1.87
C PRO A 35 -23.57 -15.54 -1.46
N PHE A 36 -22.38 -15.44 -0.85
CA PHE A 36 -21.85 -14.17 -0.39
C PHE A 36 -21.77 -13.13 -1.51
N THR A 37 -21.36 -13.50 -2.72
CA THR A 37 -21.30 -12.57 -3.87
C THR A 37 -22.66 -11.87 -4.13
N THR A 38 -23.79 -12.56 -3.98
CA THR A 38 -25.12 -11.95 -4.12
C THR A 38 -25.40 -10.95 -3.00
N VAL A 39 -25.07 -11.33 -1.77
CA VAL A 39 -25.25 -10.49 -0.57
C VAL A 39 -24.36 -9.24 -0.65
N HIS A 40 -23.12 -9.42 -1.06
CA HIS A 40 -22.11 -8.37 -1.24
C HIS A 40 -22.57 -7.32 -2.23
N ASN A 41 -23.00 -7.74 -3.43
CA ASN A 41 -23.51 -6.84 -4.46
C ASN A 41 -24.75 -6.07 -3.99
N LYS A 42 -25.66 -6.75 -3.29
CA LYS A 42 -26.88 -6.14 -2.72
C LYS A 42 -26.54 -5.05 -1.71
N ILE A 43 -25.64 -5.34 -0.78
CA ILE A 43 -25.22 -4.40 0.27
C ILE A 43 -24.44 -3.21 -0.33
N CYS A 44 -23.50 -3.48 -1.25
CA CYS A 44 -22.76 -2.43 -1.95
C CYS A 44 -23.70 -1.48 -2.69
N LYS A 45 -24.68 -2.01 -3.41
CA LYS A 45 -25.69 -1.22 -4.12
C LYS A 45 -26.54 -0.42 -3.13
N PHE A 46 -27.04 -1.05 -2.07
CA PHE A 46 -27.85 -0.37 -1.07
C PHE A 46 -27.11 0.81 -0.44
N LEU A 47 -25.85 0.62 -0.01
CA LEU A 47 -25.05 1.70 0.57
C LEU A 47 -24.84 2.83 -0.42
N TYR A 48 -24.49 2.50 -1.67
CA TYR A 48 -24.32 3.45 -2.77
C TYR A 48 -25.59 4.28 -3.01
N ASP A 49 -26.70 3.61 -3.26
CA ASP A 49 -27.99 4.24 -3.54
C ASP A 49 -28.40 5.13 -2.34
N TYR A 50 -28.19 4.65 -1.11
CA TYR A 50 -28.54 5.39 0.09
C TYR A 50 -27.72 6.68 0.25
N TYR A 51 -26.38 6.62 0.21
CA TYR A 51 -25.57 7.83 0.39
C TYR A 51 -25.73 8.78 -0.81
N SER A 52 -25.80 8.25 -2.03
CA SER A 52 -25.88 9.06 -3.25
C SER A 52 -27.20 9.84 -3.31
N ILE A 53 -28.33 9.15 -3.12
CA ILE A 53 -29.66 9.76 -3.27
C ILE A 53 -30.02 10.61 -2.05
N LYS A 54 -29.71 10.15 -0.82
CA LYS A 54 -30.14 10.87 0.40
C LYS A 54 -29.24 12.02 0.78
N TYR A 55 -27.94 11.94 0.47
CA TYR A 55 -26.97 12.92 0.95
C TYR A 55 -26.25 13.62 -0.19
N THR A 56 -25.58 12.88 -1.09
CA THR A 56 -24.77 13.50 -2.14
C THR A 56 -25.60 14.41 -3.06
N GLU A 57 -26.78 13.97 -3.50
CA GLU A 57 -27.69 14.79 -4.32
C GLU A 57 -28.18 16.02 -3.57
N ASP A 58 -28.63 15.87 -2.32
CA ASP A 58 -29.11 17.01 -1.51
C ASP A 58 -28.01 18.04 -1.26
N LEU A 59 -26.80 17.59 -0.92
CA LEU A 59 -25.62 18.43 -0.71
C LEU A 59 -25.23 19.18 -1.99
N LYS A 60 -25.24 18.49 -3.14
CA LYS A 60 -24.97 19.11 -4.44
C LYS A 60 -26.02 20.14 -4.84
N THR A 61 -27.30 19.88 -4.55
CA THR A 61 -28.38 20.80 -4.93
C THR A 61 -28.47 22.01 -4.02
N ARG A 62 -28.31 21.83 -2.69
CA ARG A 62 -28.51 22.91 -1.73
C ARG A 62 -27.27 23.76 -1.46
N GLN A 63 -26.09 23.15 -1.50
CA GLN A 63 -24.83 23.77 -1.06
C GLN A 63 -23.65 23.29 -1.92
N HIS A 64 -23.82 23.37 -3.25
CA HIS A 64 -22.87 22.85 -4.23
C HIS A 64 -21.40 23.24 -3.97
N GLN A 65 -21.17 24.54 -3.75
CA GLN A 65 -19.82 25.08 -3.61
C GLN A 65 -19.15 24.61 -2.31
N SER A 66 -19.84 24.71 -1.17
CA SER A 66 -19.36 24.18 0.12
C SER A 66 -19.08 22.68 0.06
N PHE A 67 -19.95 21.90 -0.59
CA PHE A 67 -19.74 20.46 -0.74
C PHE A 67 -18.52 20.14 -1.60
N LYS A 68 -18.33 20.88 -2.70
CA LYS A 68 -17.17 20.73 -3.59
C LYS A 68 -15.86 21.03 -2.86
N LEU A 69 -15.80 22.15 -2.13
CA LEU A 69 -14.63 22.54 -1.34
C LEU A 69 -14.26 21.48 -0.30
N PHE A 70 -15.24 20.87 0.36
CA PHE A 70 -15.00 19.77 1.29
C PHE A 70 -14.43 18.51 0.60
N CYS A 71 -14.96 18.16 -0.58
CA CYS A 71 -14.43 17.05 -1.37
C CYS A 71 -12.98 17.30 -1.80
N ASP A 72 -12.68 18.54 -2.16
CA ASP A 72 -11.38 18.98 -2.69
C ASP A 72 -10.41 19.43 -1.58
N ARG A 73 -10.72 19.20 -0.30
CA ARG A 73 -9.99 19.73 0.87
C ARG A 73 -8.46 19.52 0.85
N HIS A 74 -8.00 18.41 0.30
CA HIS A 74 -6.57 18.10 0.19
C HIS A 74 -5.85 18.87 -0.94
N LEU A 75 -6.57 19.67 -1.73
CA LEU A 75 -5.97 20.65 -2.64
C LEU A 75 -5.61 21.95 -1.92
N TYR A 76 -6.21 22.20 -0.73
CA TYR A 76 -6.06 23.44 0.02
C TYR A 76 -5.17 23.26 1.27
N TYR A 77 -5.22 22.09 1.90
CA TYR A 77 -4.47 21.80 3.12
C TYR A 77 -3.77 20.44 3.07
N ASP A 78 -2.50 20.44 3.50
CA ASP A 78 -1.71 19.24 3.75
C ASP A 78 -1.75 18.87 5.24
N GLY A 79 -1.57 17.59 5.55
CA GLY A 79 -1.43 17.09 6.92
C GLY A 79 -2.41 15.98 7.28
N ASP A 80 -2.48 15.67 8.57
CA ASP A 80 -3.37 14.65 9.11
C ASP A 80 -4.84 14.96 8.79
N ASN A 81 -5.61 13.93 8.49
CA ASN A 81 -6.99 14.08 8.01
C ASN A 81 -7.86 14.90 8.98
N ASP A 82 -7.66 14.73 10.29
CA ASP A 82 -8.38 15.48 11.32
C ASP A 82 -8.07 16.99 11.29
N VAL A 83 -6.81 17.34 11.04
CA VAL A 83 -6.35 18.73 10.90
C VAL A 83 -6.93 19.34 9.63
N VAL A 84 -6.85 18.61 8.51
CA VAL A 84 -7.40 19.05 7.22
C VAL A 84 -8.91 19.26 7.30
N ILE A 85 -9.66 18.35 7.92
CA ILE A 85 -11.12 18.47 8.10
C ILE A 85 -11.43 19.68 8.99
N THR A 86 -10.67 19.91 10.05
CA THR A 86 -10.88 21.07 10.94
C THR A 86 -10.72 22.38 10.16
N LEU A 87 -9.59 22.54 9.45
CA LEU A 87 -9.29 23.77 8.71
C LEU A 87 -10.32 24.02 7.60
N VAL A 88 -10.64 23.01 6.79
CA VAL A 88 -11.54 23.19 5.66
C VAL A 88 -12.98 23.51 6.09
N LEU A 89 -13.43 22.97 7.24
CA LEU A 89 -14.75 23.28 7.80
C LEU A 89 -14.80 24.65 8.46
N GLU A 90 -13.70 25.13 9.04
CA GLU A 90 -13.69 26.42 9.73
C GLU A 90 -13.43 27.61 8.80
N ASP A 91 -12.89 27.37 7.61
CA ASP A 91 -12.53 28.41 6.64
C ASP A 91 -13.28 28.23 5.31
N GLU A 92 -12.72 27.48 4.35
CA GLU A 92 -13.21 27.38 2.96
C GLU A 92 -14.72 27.04 2.86
N VAL A 93 -15.16 25.99 3.56
CA VAL A 93 -16.52 25.48 3.47
C VAL A 93 -17.51 26.43 4.13
N LEU A 94 -17.13 27.04 5.25
CA LEU A 94 -17.95 28.00 5.98
C LEU A 94 -18.11 29.30 5.20
N ASN A 95 -17.01 29.82 4.63
CA ASN A 95 -17.02 31.05 3.82
C ASN A 95 -17.89 30.89 2.55
N ALA A 96 -17.93 29.69 1.97
CA ALA A 96 -18.76 29.41 0.80
C ALA A 96 -20.22 29.05 1.11
N PHE A 97 -20.61 28.99 2.39
CA PHE A 97 -21.94 28.53 2.79
C PHE A 97 -22.98 29.65 2.70
N ASN A 98 -23.95 29.49 1.80
CA ASN A 98 -24.88 30.56 1.41
C ASN A 98 -25.99 30.89 2.44
N LYS A 99 -25.97 30.33 3.65
CA LYS A 99 -27.00 30.58 4.67
C LYS A 99 -26.39 31.21 5.92
N GLU A 100 -27.06 32.23 6.43
CA GLU A 100 -26.58 33.07 7.53
C GLU A 100 -26.76 32.43 8.92
N ASP A 101 -27.54 31.34 9.05
CA ASP A 101 -27.83 30.75 10.35
C ASP A 101 -26.93 29.54 10.71
N LYS A 102 -26.41 29.56 11.94
CA LYS A 102 -25.49 28.55 12.48
C LYS A 102 -26.10 27.15 12.52
N SER A 103 -27.42 27.03 12.73
CA SER A 103 -28.10 25.73 12.82
C SER A 103 -28.08 25.02 11.47
N SER A 104 -28.33 25.75 10.38
CA SER A 104 -28.20 25.22 9.01
C SER A 104 -26.80 24.72 8.70
N TYR A 105 -25.75 25.42 9.15
CA TYR A 105 -24.38 24.99 8.93
C TYR A 105 -24.04 23.71 9.71
N VAL A 106 -24.43 23.64 10.98
CA VAL A 106 -24.27 22.42 11.81
C VAL A 106 -24.96 21.22 11.17
N LYS A 107 -26.16 21.40 10.64
CA LYS A 107 -26.87 20.36 9.89
C LYS A 107 -26.09 19.94 8.65
N PHE A 108 -25.60 20.90 7.87
CA PHE A 108 -24.79 20.61 6.68
C PHE A 108 -23.51 19.82 7.02
N VAL A 109 -22.77 20.20 8.07
CA VAL A 109 -21.60 19.46 8.57
C VAL A 109 -21.97 18.03 8.99
N SER A 110 -23.16 17.87 9.59
CA SER A 110 -23.67 16.55 9.96
C SER A 110 -23.97 15.70 8.73
N ASP A 111 -24.62 16.27 7.72
CA ASP A 111 -24.93 15.58 6.46
C ASP A 111 -23.65 15.21 5.68
N LEU A 112 -22.63 16.07 5.67
CA LEU A 112 -21.28 15.77 5.15
C LEU A 112 -20.66 14.56 5.83
N ALA A 113 -20.69 14.53 7.16
CA ALA A 113 -20.12 13.45 7.94
C ALA A 113 -20.81 12.11 7.67
N ILE A 114 -22.15 12.12 7.55
CA ILE A 114 -22.92 10.93 7.22
C ILE A 114 -22.60 10.43 5.81
N GLU A 115 -22.56 11.33 4.82
CA GLU A 115 -22.20 10.99 3.43
C GLU A 115 -20.82 10.35 3.34
N SER A 116 -19.81 11.01 3.94
CA SER A 116 -18.42 10.55 3.90
C SER A 116 -18.25 9.20 4.59
N SER A 117 -18.91 9.00 5.74
CA SER A 117 -18.89 7.74 6.49
C SER A 117 -19.49 6.58 5.70
N LEU A 118 -20.65 6.79 5.07
CA LEU A 118 -21.33 5.76 4.28
C LEU A 118 -20.59 5.42 2.99
N LYS A 119 -20.02 6.44 2.34
CA LYS A 119 -19.17 6.27 1.15
C LYS A 119 -17.92 5.46 1.48
N GLU A 120 -17.31 5.74 2.63
CA GLU A 120 -16.14 5.01 3.11
C GLU A 120 -16.47 3.55 3.47
N ALA A 121 -17.56 3.33 4.21
CA ALA A 121 -18.05 1.98 4.50
C ALA A 121 -18.32 1.17 3.21
N GLN A 122 -18.91 1.80 2.19
CA GLN A 122 -19.16 1.18 0.89
C GLN A 122 -17.86 0.84 0.16
N ARG A 123 -16.91 1.80 0.09
CA ARG A 123 -15.59 1.62 -0.53
C ARG A 123 -14.87 0.44 0.11
N HIS A 124 -14.76 0.43 1.44
CA HIS A 124 -14.07 -0.60 2.18
C HIS A 124 -14.73 -1.97 2.00
N PHE A 125 -16.06 -2.06 2.18
CA PHE A 125 -16.80 -3.31 1.98
C PHE A 125 -16.64 -3.89 0.56
N LYS A 126 -16.59 -3.01 -0.44
CA LYS A 126 -16.36 -3.38 -1.83
C LYS A 126 -14.93 -3.88 -2.08
N ASN A 127 -13.93 -3.17 -1.55
CA ASN A 127 -12.52 -3.43 -1.84
C ASN A 127 -11.98 -4.68 -1.14
N TYR A 128 -12.44 -4.98 0.07
CA TYR A 128 -11.98 -6.13 0.86
C TYR A 128 -12.97 -7.29 0.82
N LYS A 129 -13.54 -7.58 -0.36
CA LYS A 129 -14.56 -8.61 -0.57
C LYS A 129 -14.19 -9.94 0.09
N ASP A 130 -12.98 -10.44 -0.16
CA ASP A 130 -12.53 -11.76 0.30
C ASP A 130 -12.42 -11.83 1.84
N TYR A 131 -12.06 -10.71 2.48
CA TYR A 131 -12.05 -10.60 3.95
C TYR A 131 -13.46 -10.77 4.52
N TYR A 132 -14.44 -10.06 3.95
CA TYR A 132 -15.83 -10.15 4.40
C TYR A 132 -16.51 -11.46 4.02
N GLU A 133 -16.08 -12.10 2.94
CA GLU A 133 -16.53 -13.45 2.57
C GLU A 133 -16.17 -14.46 3.65
N LEU A 134 -14.95 -14.38 4.21
CA LEU A 134 -14.57 -15.25 5.34
C LEU A 134 -15.41 -14.99 6.58
N ILE A 135 -15.66 -13.73 6.93
CA ILE A 135 -16.55 -13.36 8.04
C ILE A 135 -17.95 -13.96 7.83
N TYR A 136 -18.48 -13.83 6.61
CA TYR A 136 -19.77 -14.39 6.24
C TYR A 136 -19.78 -15.91 6.34
N ASP A 137 -18.73 -16.56 5.86
CA ASP A 137 -18.63 -18.01 5.78
C ASP A 137 -18.54 -18.67 7.15
N LEU A 138 -17.78 -18.05 8.06
CA LEU A 138 -17.43 -18.58 9.38
C LEU A 138 -18.27 -17.99 10.53
N ASP A 139 -19.22 -17.11 10.23
CA ASP A 139 -20.03 -16.38 11.22
C ASP A 139 -19.21 -15.55 12.24
N MET A 140 -17.99 -15.14 11.86
CA MET A 140 -17.04 -14.41 12.72
C MET A 140 -17.25 -12.89 12.66
N TYR A 141 -18.47 -12.44 12.96
CA TYR A 141 -18.87 -11.03 12.84
C TYR A 141 -18.13 -10.07 13.79
N ASP A 142 -17.49 -10.58 14.84
CA ASP A 142 -16.69 -9.78 15.78
C ASP A 142 -15.45 -9.19 15.09
N ASN A 143 -14.94 -9.84 14.04
CA ASN A 143 -13.82 -9.37 13.22
C ASN A 143 -14.23 -8.30 12.18
N PHE A 144 -15.48 -7.84 12.18
CA PHE A 144 -15.97 -6.90 11.19
C PHE A 144 -15.57 -5.45 11.55
N TYR A 145 -14.87 -4.75 10.66
CA TYR A 145 -14.59 -3.31 10.73
C TYR A 145 -14.47 -2.74 9.30
N PHE A 146 -14.51 -1.41 9.12
CA PHE A 146 -14.26 -0.76 7.81
C PHE A 146 -13.01 0.15 7.87
N GLU A 147 -11.95 -0.36 8.47
CA GLU A 147 -10.69 0.36 8.70
C GLU A 147 -9.66 -0.24 7.76
N ASP A 148 -8.99 0.63 6.99
CA ASP A 148 -7.98 0.18 6.05
C ASP A 148 -6.85 -0.55 6.76
N PHE A 149 -6.26 -1.51 6.06
CA PHE A 149 -5.11 -2.25 6.54
C PHE A 149 -3.85 -1.40 6.34
N GLU A 150 -3.56 -0.53 7.30
CA GLU A 150 -2.40 0.36 7.22
C GLU A 150 -1.09 -0.43 7.18
N SER A 151 -0.22 -0.09 6.22
CA SER A 151 1.12 -0.67 6.05
C SER A 151 1.20 -2.18 5.79
N ILE A 152 0.07 -2.89 5.71
CA ILE A 152 0.01 -4.33 5.45
C ILE A 152 -1.12 -4.67 4.46
N THR A 153 -1.03 -5.83 3.81
CA THR A 153 -2.19 -6.37 3.07
C THR A 153 -3.21 -6.97 4.04
N PHE A 154 -4.51 -6.93 3.71
CA PHE A 154 -5.53 -7.57 4.55
C PHE A 154 -5.27 -9.07 4.77
N THR A 155 -4.67 -9.74 3.78
CA THR A 155 -4.27 -11.15 3.86
C THR A 155 -3.17 -11.42 4.90
N SER A 156 -2.44 -10.38 5.29
CA SER A 156 -1.39 -10.45 6.31
C SER A 156 -1.91 -10.20 7.73
N SER A 157 -3.14 -9.70 7.88
CA SER A 157 -3.76 -9.43 9.19
C SER A 157 -3.95 -10.71 10.01
N ASN A 158 -3.93 -10.57 11.32
CA ASN A 158 -4.06 -11.70 12.25
C ASN A 158 -5.48 -12.30 12.17
N GLU A 159 -6.47 -11.44 12.03
CA GLU A 159 -7.89 -11.79 11.87
C GLU A 159 -8.07 -12.62 10.60
N TYR A 160 -7.53 -12.17 9.46
CA TYR A 160 -7.65 -12.92 8.22
C TYR A 160 -6.94 -14.27 8.29
N LYS A 161 -5.71 -14.32 8.82
CA LYS A 161 -4.96 -15.57 8.98
C LYS A 161 -5.70 -16.57 9.86
N SER A 162 -6.23 -16.12 11.01
CA SER A 162 -6.99 -16.98 11.91
C SER A 162 -8.27 -17.52 11.26
N MET A 163 -8.99 -16.69 10.50
CA MET A 163 -10.17 -17.12 9.74
C MET A 163 -9.82 -18.13 8.65
N ILE A 164 -8.74 -17.90 7.90
CA ILE A 164 -8.26 -18.86 6.90
C ILE A 164 -7.88 -20.19 7.54
N ASP A 165 -7.24 -20.19 8.71
CA ASP A 165 -6.89 -21.42 9.42
C ASP A 165 -8.11 -22.23 9.84
N ILE A 166 -9.21 -21.57 10.18
CA ILE A 166 -10.48 -22.25 10.50
C ILE A 166 -11.11 -22.82 9.23
N LYS A 167 -11.14 -22.05 8.13
CA LYS A 167 -11.72 -22.48 6.85
C LYS A 167 -10.89 -23.57 6.16
N HIS A 168 -9.58 -23.53 6.32
CA HIS A 168 -8.60 -24.42 5.69
C HIS A 168 -7.58 -24.93 6.72
N PRO A 169 -7.98 -25.86 7.60
CA PRO A 169 -7.10 -26.36 8.68
C PRO A 169 -5.81 -27.03 8.20
N TYR A 170 -5.79 -27.55 6.97
CA TYR A 170 -4.58 -28.12 6.37
C TYR A 170 -3.49 -27.06 6.15
N LEU A 171 -3.84 -25.80 5.85
CA LEU A 171 -2.87 -24.71 5.74
C LEU A 171 -2.24 -24.37 7.10
N LYS A 172 -3.02 -24.53 8.18
CA LYS A 172 -2.50 -24.43 9.55
C LYS A 172 -1.52 -25.57 9.82
N GLN A 173 -1.90 -26.79 9.48
CA GLN A 173 -1.07 -27.98 9.66
C GLN A 173 0.20 -27.94 8.82
N GLU A 174 0.17 -27.41 7.59
CA GLU A 174 1.37 -27.21 6.77
C GLU A 174 2.30 -26.16 7.37
N ARG A 175 1.76 -25.05 7.87
CA ARG A 175 2.53 -24.03 8.60
C ARG A 175 3.12 -24.60 9.89
N GLU A 176 2.33 -25.31 10.68
CA GLU A 176 2.77 -25.95 11.93
C GLU A 176 3.72 -27.13 11.67
N ALA A 177 3.56 -27.89 10.58
CA ALA A 177 4.48 -28.95 10.18
C ALA A 177 5.80 -28.37 9.67
N SER A 178 5.79 -27.21 9.00
CA SER A 178 7.01 -26.48 8.66
C SER A 178 7.71 -25.92 9.90
N LEU A 179 6.95 -25.56 10.95
CA LEU A 179 7.48 -25.15 12.25
C LEU A 179 7.96 -26.36 13.08
N ASN A 180 7.30 -27.51 13.00
CA ASN A 180 7.58 -28.70 13.82
C ASN A 180 8.65 -29.62 13.20
N SER A 181 8.83 -29.61 11.88
CA SER A 181 10.04 -30.15 11.25
C SER A 181 11.29 -29.38 11.68
N SER A 182 11.12 -28.18 12.24
CA SER A 182 12.18 -27.38 12.83
C SER A 182 12.40 -27.65 14.33
N THR A 183 11.56 -28.46 15.01
CA THR A 183 11.63 -28.67 16.47
C THR A 183 12.22 -30.00 16.96
N MET A 184 12.56 -30.96 16.09
CA MET A 184 13.32 -32.16 16.51
C MET A 184 14.85 -31.97 16.48
N ASP A 185 15.34 -30.86 15.93
CA ASP A 185 16.77 -30.48 15.90
C ASP A 185 17.09 -29.35 16.92
N VAL A 186 16.32 -29.20 17.99
CA VAL A 186 16.31 -27.97 18.84
C VAL A 186 17.58 -27.75 19.66
N GLU A 187 18.38 -28.77 19.97
CA GLU A 187 19.70 -28.52 20.59
C GLU A 187 20.77 -28.06 19.58
N LYS A 188 20.52 -28.18 18.26
CA LYS A 188 21.35 -27.57 17.19
C LYS A 188 20.70 -26.35 16.53
N GLY A 189 19.40 -26.14 16.72
CA GLY A 189 18.59 -25.15 16.01
C GLY A 189 18.61 -23.73 16.59
N SER A 190 18.91 -23.55 17.89
CA SER A 190 18.99 -22.20 18.48
C SER A 190 20.13 -21.38 17.89
N THR A 191 21.26 -22.02 17.60
CA THR A 191 22.42 -21.42 16.92
C THR A 191 22.15 -21.14 15.44
N LEU A 192 21.38 -22.00 14.75
CA LEU A 192 21.07 -21.84 13.32
C LEU A 192 20.04 -20.72 13.04
N LEU A 193 19.07 -20.49 13.93
CA LEU A 193 18.07 -19.40 13.76
C LEU A 193 18.69 -18.01 14.01
N GLU A 194 19.61 -17.89 14.96
CA GLU A 194 20.47 -16.71 15.11
C GLU A 194 21.32 -16.52 13.84
N GLU A 195 21.97 -17.57 13.33
CA GLU A 195 22.75 -17.49 12.08
C GLU A 195 21.91 -17.14 10.84
N VAL A 196 20.66 -17.60 10.71
CA VAL A 196 19.80 -17.28 9.55
C VAL A 196 19.24 -15.85 9.66
N SER A 197 18.87 -15.39 10.85
CA SER A 197 18.50 -13.99 11.11
C SER A 197 19.69 -13.05 10.85
N GLU A 198 20.89 -13.42 11.31
CA GLU A 198 22.12 -12.69 11.03
C GLU A 198 22.46 -12.68 9.54
N LYS A 199 22.44 -13.82 8.86
CA LYS A 199 22.68 -13.89 7.40
C LYS A 199 21.64 -13.06 6.64
N HIS A 200 20.37 -13.10 7.03
CA HIS A 200 19.34 -12.28 6.41
C HIS A 200 19.61 -10.78 6.58
N ASN A 201 19.94 -10.34 7.79
CA ASN A 201 20.29 -8.95 8.07
C ASN A 201 21.58 -8.51 7.36
N ILE A 202 22.58 -9.41 7.25
CA ILE A 202 23.81 -9.17 6.48
C ILE A 202 23.46 -8.93 5.01
N TYR A 203 22.68 -9.81 4.38
CA TYR A 203 22.31 -9.64 2.97
C TYR A 203 21.40 -8.44 2.73
N LEU A 204 20.47 -8.11 3.64
CA LEU A 204 19.68 -6.89 3.57
C LEU A 204 20.56 -5.64 3.61
N ASN A 205 21.54 -5.60 4.53
CA ASN A 205 22.48 -4.49 4.62
C ASN A 205 23.34 -4.37 3.36
N LEU A 206 23.81 -5.50 2.81
CA LEU A 206 24.56 -5.51 1.55
C LEU A 206 23.72 -4.97 0.38
N ILE A 207 22.44 -5.35 0.29
CA ILE A 207 21.50 -4.86 -0.73
C ILE A 207 21.27 -3.35 -0.58
N ASN A 208 21.06 -2.87 0.65
CA ASN A 208 20.76 -1.47 0.92
C ASN A 208 21.99 -0.54 0.79
N ASN A 209 23.20 -1.10 0.76
CA ASN A 209 24.44 -0.33 0.67
C ASN A 209 24.77 0.14 -0.77
N PHE A 210 23.96 -0.17 -1.77
CA PHE A 210 24.16 0.33 -3.14
C PHE A 210 23.65 1.78 -3.27
N GLU A 211 24.52 2.66 -3.77
CA GLU A 211 24.19 4.03 -4.15
C GLU A 211 23.48 4.06 -5.51
N ASP A 212 22.72 5.12 -5.78
CA ASP A 212 21.96 5.26 -7.03
C ASP A 212 22.85 5.18 -8.28
N ASP A 213 24.07 5.75 -8.25
CA ASP A 213 25.03 5.68 -9.37
C ASP A 213 25.44 4.24 -9.72
N GLU A 214 25.57 3.37 -8.70
CA GLU A 214 25.92 1.96 -8.85
C GLU A 214 24.71 1.17 -9.38
N LYS A 215 23.51 1.46 -8.86
CA LYS A 215 22.26 0.87 -9.36
C LYS A 215 22.01 1.20 -10.83
N TYR A 216 22.24 2.45 -11.25
CA TYR A 216 22.10 2.84 -12.66
C TYR A 216 23.12 2.13 -13.56
N LEU A 217 24.36 1.93 -13.09
CA LEU A 217 25.36 1.15 -13.81
C LEU A 217 24.92 -0.32 -13.96
N LEU A 218 24.40 -0.93 -12.90
CA LEU A 218 23.90 -2.32 -12.94
C LEU A 218 22.75 -2.51 -13.93
N ILE A 219 21.83 -1.55 -14.01
CA ILE A 219 20.72 -1.57 -14.99
C ILE A 219 21.26 -1.43 -16.42
N ASN A 220 22.24 -0.54 -16.64
CA ASN A 220 22.89 -0.40 -17.94
C ASN A 220 23.55 -1.73 -18.38
N ILE A 221 24.31 -2.36 -17.48
CA ILE A 221 24.95 -3.65 -17.73
C ILE A 221 23.91 -4.71 -18.06
N PHE A 222 22.85 -4.82 -17.26
CA PHE A 222 21.75 -5.75 -17.51
C PHE A 222 21.14 -5.59 -18.90
N ASN A 223 20.86 -4.35 -19.31
CA ASN A 223 20.30 -4.07 -20.64
C ASN A 223 21.26 -4.39 -21.80
N SER A 224 22.58 -4.44 -21.53
CA SER A 224 23.60 -4.78 -22.52
C SER A 224 23.85 -6.29 -22.65
N LEU A 225 23.33 -7.09 -21.71
CA LEU A 225 23.50 -8.53 -21.71
C LEU A 225 22.57 -9.20 -22.74
N PRO A 226 22.99 -10.32 -23.37
CA PRO A 226 22.11 -11.09 -24.24
C PRO A 226 20.86 -11.59 -23.51
N PRO A 227 19.72 -11.72 -24.20
CA PRO A 227 18.57 -12.46 -23.69
C PRO A 227 19.02 -13.85 -23.22
N ASP A 228 18.49 -14.30 -22.07
CA ASP A 228 18.79 -15.60 -21.43
C ASP A 228 20.18 -15.80 -20.81
N SER A 229 21.06 -14.78 -20.82
CA SER A 229 22.38 -14.86 -20.17
C SER A 229 22.34 -14.88 -18.64
N LEU A 230 21.22 -14.51 -18.03
CA LEU A 230 21.02 -14.48 -16.58
C LEU A 230 20.05 -15.58 -16.14
N LYS A 231 20.48 -16.39 -15.17
CA LYS A 231 19.59 -17.32 -14.48
C LYS A 231 18.51 -16.54 -13.75
N ARG A 232 17.32 -17.12 -13.64
CA ARG A 232 16.16 -16.50 -12.96
C ARG A 232 16.47 -16.07 -11.52
N THR A 233 17.28 -16.85 -10.80
CA THR A 233 17.74 -16.53 -9.44
C THR A 233 18.58 -15.25 -9.40
N ASP A 234 19.48 -15.07 -10.36
CA ASP A 234 20.37 -13.92 -10.40
C ASP A 234 19.64 -12.67 -10.90
N PHE A 235 18.67 -12.84 -11.79
CA PHE A 235 17.74 -11.78 -12.14
C PHE A 235 16.96 -11.27 -10.92
N LEU A 236 16.44 -12.16 -10.07
CA LEU A 236 15.74 -11.75 -8.85
C LEU A 236 16.65 -11.05 -7.84
N LYS A 237 17.90 -11.52 -7.66
CA LYS A 237 18.90 -10.82 -6.84
C LYS A 237 19.15 -9.41 -7.38
N LEU A 238 19.32 -9.28 -8.69
CA LEU A 238 19.57 -7.99 -9.33
C LEU A 238 18.40 -7.03 -9.16
N ILE A 239 17.15 -7.49 -9.34
CA ILE A 239 15.96 -6.67 -9.08
C ILE A 239 15.94 -6.18 -7.63
N ARG A 240 16.27 -7.04 -6.66
CA ARG A 240 16.31 -6.64 -5.24
C ARG A 240 17.38 -5.58 -4.97
N ILE A 241 18.52 -5.62 -5.65
CA ILE A 241 19.60 -4.62 -5.54
C ILE A 241 19.18 -3.28 -6.17
N VAL A 242 18.63 -3.30 -7.39
CA VAL A 242 18.30 -2.06 -8.13
C VAL A 242 16.91 -1.51 -7.85
N GLY A 243 16.03 -2.27 -7.18
CA GLY A 243 14.60 -1.99 -7.05
C GLY A 243 14.23 -0.82 -6.13
N THR A 244 15.21 -0.10 -5.59
CA THR A 244 14.98 1.10 -4.78
C THR A 244 15.76 2.27 -5.38
N PHE A 245 15.08 3.37 -5.69
CA PHE A 245 15.70 4.62 -6.16
C PHE A 245 15.29 5.74 -5.23
N GLN A 246 16.24 6.60 -4.86
CA GLN A 246 15.91 7.82 -4.12
C GLN A 246 15.38 8.90 -5.09
N ASP A 247 15.91 8.93 -6.31
CA ASP A 247 15.45 9.84 -7.35
C ASP A 247 14.22 9.30 -8.10
N LEU A 248 13.04 9.80 -7.71
CA LEU A 248 11.75 9.46 -8.31
C LEU A 248 11.42 10.26 -9.59
N THR A 249 12.31 11.16 -10.05
CA THR A 249 12.02 12.05 -11.19
C THR A 249 11.70 11.32 -12.49
N ILE A 250 12.13 10.06 -12.63
CA ILE A 250 11.78 9.17 -13.76
C ILE A 250 10.27 8.95 -13.93
N PHE A 251 9.48 9.11 -12.87
CA PHE A 251 8.03 8.85 -12.90
C PHE A 251 7.21 10.05 -13.36
N TYR A 252 7.74 11.27 -13.27
CA TYR A 252 6.97 12.50 -13.48
C TYR A 252 7.65 13.57 -14.33
N LYS A 253 8.89 13.37 -14.78
CA LYS A 253 9.59 14.24 -15.74
C LYS A 253 9.81 13.53 -17.08
N ASN A 254 9.93 14.32 -18.15
CA ASN A 254 10.21 13.81 -19.50
C ASN A 254 11.53 13.01 -19.51
N PRO A 255 11.56 11.73 -19.93
CA PRO A 255 12.74 10.86 -19.84
C PRO A 255 14.03 11.48 -20.40
N LYS A 256 13.94 12.27 -21.47
CA LYS A 256 15.12 12.87 -22.12
C LYS A 256 15.78 13.98 -21.29
N SER A 257 15.11 14.52 -20.28
CA SER A 257 15.61 15.59 -19.41
C SER A 257 15.92 15.12 -17.99
N VAL A 258 15.88 13.81 -17.71
CA VAL A 258 16.09 13.26 -16.36
C VAL A 258 17.45 12.60 -16.21
N THR A 259 18.17 12.97 -15.14
CA THR A 259 19.51 12.48 -14.81
C THR A 259 19.61 10.94 -14.73
N PRO A 260 18.68 10.20 -14.08
CA PRO A 260 18.71 8.74 -14.03
C PRO A 260 18.66 8.09 -15.41
N TYR A 261 17.80 8.58 -16.31
CA TYR A 261 17.70 8.06 -17.67
C TYR A 261 19.02 8.25 -18.43
N ALA A 262 19.63 9.43 -18.33
CA ALA A 262 20.92 9.70 -18.97
C ALA A 262 22.04 8.80 -18.41
N LYS A 263 22.05 8.54 -17.09
CA LYS A 263 23.00 7.64 -16.44
C LYS A 263 22.83 6.18 -16.87
N VAL A 264 21.60 5.68 -16.91
CA VAL A 264 21.32 4.31 -17.38
C VAL A 264 21.60 4.16 -18.87
N SER A 265 21.28 5.16 -19.70
CA SER A 265 21.49 5.09 -21.15
C SER A 265 22.97 5.16 -21.54
N LYS A 266 23.76 6.01 -20.88
CA LYS A 266 25.20 6.16 -21.16
C LYS A 266 26.07 5.20 -20.35
N GLY A 267 25.53 4.58 -19.30
CA GLY A 267 26.29 3.69 -18.42
C GLY A 267 27.51 4.39 -17.83
N ILE A 268 28.66 3.71 -17.86
CA ILE A 268 29.89 4.28 -17.31
C ILE A 268 30.40 5.52 -18.06
N ASP A 269 30.01 5.69 -19.32
CA ASP A 269 30.41 6.86 -20.13
C ASP A 269 29.68 8.14 -19.73
N TYR A 270 28.70 8.06 -18.85
CA TYR A 270 28.13 9.24 -18.20
C TYR A 270 29.15 9.96 -17.31
N TYR A 271 30.05 9.21 -16.67
CA TYR A 271 31.00 9.74 -15.69
C TYR A 271 32.33 10.12 -16.34
N SER A 272 33.09 11.02 -15.73
CA SER A 272 34.37 11.50 -16.25
C SER A 272 35.55 11.22 -15.31
N GLY A 273 36.72 11.01 -15.90
CA GLY A 273 37.99 10.84 -15.18
C GLY A 273 37.96 9.72 -14.14
N LYS A 274 38.54 9.99 -12.97
CA LYS A 274 38.70 9.03 -11.87
C LYS A 274 37.37 8.42 -11.40
N ARG A 275 36.27 9.16 -11.53
CA ARG A 275 34.93 8.71 -11.11
C ARG A 275 34.45 7.47 -11.87
N LYS A 276 34.91 7.24 -13.12
CA LYS A 276 34.60 6.00 -13.85
C LYS A 276 35.14 4.78 -13.11
N LEU A 277 36.43 4.81 -12.77
CA LEU A 277 37.09 3.72 -12.07
C LEU A 277 36.52 3.54 -10.66
N ASP A 278 36.29 4.63 -9.93
CA ASP A 278 35.75 4.59 -8.57
C ASP A 278 34.36 3.93 -8.51
N ILE A 279 33.48 4.19 -9.49
CA ILE A 279 32.15 3.56 -9.53
C ILE A 279 32.25 2.08 -9.90
N ILE A 280 33.08 1.72 -10.90
CA ILE A 280 33.26 0.32 -11.25
C ILE A 280 33.82 -0.48 -10.06
N ASP A 281 34.85 0.05 -9.39
CA ASP A 281 35.51 -0.64 -8.30
C ASP A 281 34.59 -0.83 -7.09
N ARG A 282 33.86 0.22 -6.68
CA ARG A 282 32.88 0.11 -5.59
C ARG A 282 31.76 -0.88 -5.95
N THR A 283 31.26 -0.83 -7.18
CA THR A 283 30.20 -1.75 -7.63
C THR A 283 30.69 -3.19 -7.66
N LEU A 284 31.92 -3.44 -8.15
CA LEU A 284 32.50 -4.78 -8.25
C LEU A 284 32.68 -5.40 -6.86
N VAL A 285 33.20 -4.63 -5.89
CA VAL A 285 33.33 -5.08 -4.49
C VAL A 285 31.97 -5.42 -3.89
N LYS A 286 30.95 -4.56 -4.09
CA LYS A 286 29.61 -4.80 -3.55
C LYS A 286 28.88 -5.96 -4.22
N MET A 287 29.21 -6.28 -5.48
CA MET A 287 28.60 -7.38 -6.23
C MET A 287 29.22 -8.75 -5.92
N GLU A 288 30.43 -8.80 -5.36
CA GLU A 288 31.15 -10.04 -5.02
C GLU A 288 30.31 -11.01 -4.17
N PRO A 289 29.63 -10.60 -3.07
CA PRO A 289 28.87 -11.51 -2.21
C PRO A 289 27.66 -12.15 -2.89
N PHE A 290 27.17 -11.57 -3.99
CA PHE A 290 25.97 -12.03 -4.69
C PHE A 290 26.26 -13.07 -5.79
N GLN A 291 27.53 -13.18 -6.20
CA GLN A 291 28.04 -14.14 -7.18
C GLN A 291 27.22 -14.18 -8.47
N ILE A 292 26.98 -13.00 -9.05
CA ILE A 292 26.30 -12.88 -10.36
C ILE A 292 27.35 -12.78 -11.46
N ASP A 293 27.81 -13.92 -11.96
CA ASP A 293 28.95 -14.04 -12.88
C ASP A 293 28.83 -13.16 -14.12
N ALA A 294 27.64 -13.12 -14.73
CA ALA A 294 27.40 -12.33 -15.94
C ALA A 294 27.62 -10.82 -15.69
N ILE A 295 27.23 -10.31 -14.52
CA ILE A 295 27.41 -8.91 -14.14
C ILE A 295 28.86 -8.64 -13.76
N ASN A 296 29.47 -9.51 -12.94
CA ASN A 296 30.86 -9.37 -12.49
C ASN A 296 31.85 -9.41 -13.67
N HIS A 297 31.59 -10.28 -14.65
CA HIS A 297 32.37 -10.35 -15.88
C HIS A 297 32.30 -9.05 -16.67
N GLN A 298 31.11 -8.47 -16.84
CA GLN A 298 30.96 -7.19 -17.54
C GLN A 298 31.62 -6.02 -16.79
N LEU A 299 31.48 -5.95 -15.46
CA LEU A 299 32.17 -4.94 -14.64
C LEU A 299 33.70 -5.03 -14.80
N SER A 300 34.25 -6.24 -14.78
CA SER A 300 35.69 -6.49 -14.96
C SER A 300 36.18 -6.12 -16.35
N LYS A 301 35.37 -6.41 -17.38
CA LYS A 301 35.64 -6.01 -18.76
C LYS A 301 35.64 -4.49 -18.90
N MET A 302 34.65 -3.79 -18.32
CA MET A 302 34.59 -2.33 -18.30
C MET A 302 35.80 -1.72 -17.58
N LYS A 303 36.20 -2.26 -16.42
CA LYS A 303 37.41 -1.82 -15.71
C LYS A 303 38.66 -1.90 -16.59
N SER A 304 38.81 -3.00 -17.31
CA SER A 304 39.93 -3.24 -18.21
C SER A 304 39.94 -2.29 -19.41
N GLN A 305 38.77 -1.83 -19.85
CA GLN A 305 38.63 -0.87 -20.95
C GLN A 305 38.92 0.57 -20.52
N VAL A 306 38.58 0.95 -19.27
CA VAL A 306 38.86 2.29 -18.74
C VAL A 306 40.34 2.48 -18.38
N ASN A 307 41.06 1.38 -18.08
CA ASN A 307 42.49 1.39 -17.81
C ASN A 307 43.39 1.34 -19.06
N LYS A 308 42.80 1.21 -20.26
CA LYS A 308 43.51 1.29 -21.55
C LYS A 308 43.44 2.69 -22.11
#